data_AF-A0A956RRZ3-F1
#
_entry.id   AF-A0A956RRZ3-F1
#
_cell.length_a   1.000
_cell.length_b   1.000
_cell.length_c   1.000
_cell.angle_alpha   90.00
_cell.angle_beta   90.00
_cell.angle_gamma   90.00
#
_symmetry.space_group_name_H-M   'P 1'
#
loop_
_entity.id
_entity.type
_entity.pdbx_description
1 polymer ?
#
loop_
_entity_poly.entity_id
_entity_poly.type
_entity_poly.pdbx_seq_one_letter_code
_entity_poly.pdbx_strand_id
1 'polypeptide(L)'
;YKVSSDAATLIVRPRGWHMEERHVRINGEAMSASLFDFGLYLYHNHDALRTIGTGPYFYLPKMESAREARLWALVFQHAEEMLGLDRGTIRATVLIETLPAVFELDEILYELRDYCVGLNCGRWDYIFSYIKRLQKQPDRILPDRSQVSMTVPFMRNYSRRVIAVCHRRGA
;
A
#
# COMPACT_ATOMS: atom_id res chain seq x y z
N TYR A 1 26.82 -15.60 1.54
CA TYR A 1 26.06 -14.95 2.64
C TYR A 1 24.87 -15.82 3.04
N LYS A 2 24.38 -15.72 4.28
CA LYS A 2 23.19 -16.43 4.80
C LYS A 2 22.33 -15.46 5.60
N VAL A 3 21.02 -15.73 5.68
CA VAL A 3 20.08 -14.95 6.50
C VAL A 3 20.23 -15.34 7.97
N SER A 4 20.15 -14.36 8.88
CA SER A 4 20.20 -14.60 10.33
C SER A 4 18.92 -15.26 10.83
N SER A 5 18.99 -15.97 11.96
CA SER A 5 17.82 -16.59 12.61
C SER A 5 16.82 -15.57 13.17
N ASP A 6 17.27 -14.35 13.45
CA ASP A 6 16.48 -13.23 13.97
C ASP A 6 16.22 -12.15 12.91
N ALA A 7 16.07 -12.56 11.66
CA ALA A 7 15.85 -11.64 10.55
C ALA A 7 14.59 -10.79 10.72
N ALA A 8 14.63 -9.59 10.13
CA ALA A 8 13.47 -8.70 10.09
C ALA A 8 12.25 -9.39 9.46
N THR A 9 11.06 -9.06 9.97
CA THR A 9 9.80 -9.52 9.40
C THR A 9 9.69 -9.13 7.93
N LEU A 10 9.46 -10.12 7.06
CA LEU A 10 9.31 -9.89 5.63
C LEU A 10 7.95 -9.26 5.33
N ILE A 11 7.95 -8.14 4.59
CA ILE A 11 6.76 -7.48 4.06
C ILE A 11 7.01 -7.19 2.58
N VAL A 12 6.12 -7.64 1.70
CA VAL A 12 6.28 -7.49 0.25
C VAL A 12 5.50 -6.28 -0.26
N ARG A 13 6.16 -5.44 -1.05
CA ARG A 13 5.51 -4.33 -1.76
C ARG A 13 5.30 -4.70 -3.23
N PRO A 14 4.09 -5.13 -3.65
CA PRO A 14 3.80 -5.37 -5.06
C PRO A 14 3.89 -4.06 -5.86
N ARG A 15 4.01 -4.16 -7.19
CA ARG A 15 3.85 -3.02 -8.09
C ARG A 15 2.46 -2.38 -7.93
N GLY A 16 2.34 -1.09 -8.23
CA GLY A 16 1.07 -0.34 -8.09
C GLY A 16 0.08 -0.59 -9.23
N TRP A 17 -1.20 -0.24 -9.03
CA TRP A 17 -2.29 -0.58 -9.95
C TRP A 17 -2.14 -0.11 -11.40
N HIS A 18 -1.31 0.90 -11.64
CA HIS A 18 -1.03 1.46 -12.96
C HIS A 18 0.01 0.66 -13.78
N MET A 19 0.58 -0.41 -13.21
CA MET A 19 1.63 -1.21 -13.85
C MET A 19 1.09 -2.55 -14.37
N GLU A 20 1.67 -2.99 -15.49
CA GLU A 20 1.36 -4.26 -16.14
C GLU A 20 2.58 -5.20 -16.14
N GLU A 21 2.33 -6.51 -16.05
CA GLU A 21 3.29 -7.58 -16.28
C GLU A 21 3.16 -8.09 -17.72
N ARG A 22 3.85 -7.42 -18.64
CA ARG A 22 3.73 -7.66 -20.08
C ARG A 22 4.12 -9.06 -20.55
N HIS A 23 4.86 -9.83 -19.74
CA HIS A 23 5.33 -11.16 -20.11
C HIS A 23 4.31 -12.25 -19.78
N VAL A 24 3.23 -11.92 -19.03
CA VAL A 24 2.12 -12.82 -18.74
C VAL A 24 0.85 -12.22 -19.30
N ARG A 25 0.17 -12.97 -20.16
CA ARG A 25 -1.06 -12.53 -20.83
C ARG A 25 -2.24 -13.43 -20.49
N ILE A 26 -3.38 -12.82 -20.23
CA ILE A 26 -4.67 -13.51 -20.03
C ILE A 26 -5.63 -12.99 -21.10
N ASN A 27 -6.14 -13.88 -21.95
CA ASN A 27 -6.99 -13.52 -23.09
C ASN A 27 -6.36 -12.47 -24.03
N GLY A 28 -5.03 -12.51 -24.18
CA GLY A 28 -4.27 -11.59 -25.04
C GLY A 28 -3.82 -10.30 -24.36
N GLU A 29 -4.41 -9.93 -23.22
CA GLU A 29 -4.08 -8.71 -22.47
C GLU A 29 -2.99 -8.95 -21.42
N ALA A 30 -2.14 -7.95 -21.18
CA ALA A 30 -1.12 -8.03 -20.14
C ALA A 30 -1.76 -8.12 -18.75
N MET A 31 -1.20 -8.96 -17.88
CA MET A 31 -1.70 -9.12 -16.51
C MET A 31 -1.39 -7.87 -15.67
N SER A 32 -2.23 -7.56 -14.68
CA SER A 32 -1.88 -6.58 -13.64
C SER A 32 -0.60 -7.00 -12.92
N ALA A 33 0.40 -6.11 -12.90
CA ALA A 33 1.65 -6.35 -12.19
C ALA A 33 1.43 -6.50 -10.68
N SER A 34 0.48 -5.74 -10.12
CA SER A 34 0.09 -5.82 -8.70
C SER A 34 -0.38 -7.22 -8.33
N LEU A 35 -1.27 -7.79 -9.15
CA LEU A 35 -1.82 -9.14 -8.92
C LEU A 35 -0.76 -10.22 -9.15
N PHE A 36 0.12 -10.02 -10.12
CA PHE A 36 1.22 -10.95 -10.39
C PHE A 36 2.17 -11.06 -9.19
N ASP A 37 2.65 -9.92 -8.69
CA ASP A 37 3.59 -9.87 -7.56
C ASP A 37 2.94 -10.41 -6.27
N PHE A 38 1.73 -9.95 -5.97
CA PHE A 38 0.96 -10.38 -4.80
C PHE A 38 0.69 -11.89 -4.85
N GLY A 39 0.14 -12.36 -5.98
CA GLY A 39 -0.34 -13.72 -6.15
C GLY A 39 0.80 -14.73 -6.03
N LEU A 40 1.91 -14.51 -6.73
CA LEU A 40 3.06 -15.42 -6.66
C LEU A 40 3.66 -15.49 -5.26
N TYR A 41 3.86 -14.34 -4.60
CA TYR A 41 4.40 -14.34 -3.25
C TYR A 41 3.48 -15.08 -2.27
N LEU A 42 2.18 -14.75 -2.26
CA LEU A 42 1.22 -15.39 -1.37
C LEU A 42 1.15 -16.90 -1.62
N TYR A 43 0.93 -17.29 -2.88
CA TYR A 43 0.75 -18.69 -3.26
C TYR A 43 1.94 -19.55 -2.84
N HIS A 44 3.17 -19.09 -3.06
CA HIS A 44 4.35 -19.88 -2.75
C HIS A 44 4.79 -19.86 -1.29
N ASN A 45 4.35 -18.90 -0.48
CA ASN A 45 4.93 -18.69 0.86
C ASN A 45 3.95 -18.83 2.03
N HIS A 46 2.63 -18.79 1.81
CA HIS A 46 1.65 -18.76 2.91
C HIS A 46 1.83 -19.91 3.92
N ASP A 47 2.02 -21.15 3.46
CA ASP A 47 2.23 -22.32 4.34
C ASP A 47 3.54 -22.25 5.13
N ALA A 48 4.62 -21.83 4.46
CA ALA A 48 5.93 -21.69 5.11
C ALA A 48 5.88 -20.58 6.19
N LEU A 49 5.23 -19.46 5.89
CA LEU A 49 5.02 -18.35 6.83
C LEU A 49 4.19 -18.81 8.03
N ARG A 50 3.12 -19.56 7.80
CA ARG A 50 2.30 -20.16 8.86
C ARG A 50 3.12 -21.10 9.75
N THR A 51 3.95 -21.96 9.15
CA THR A 51 4.78 -22.95 9.87
C THR A 51 5.76 -22.29 10.83
N ILE A 52 6.30 -21.13 10.48
CA ILE A 52 7.22 -20.37 11.34
C ILE A 52 6.50 -19.36 12.24
N GLY A 53 5.17 -19.40 12.32
CA GLY A 53 4.37 -18.56 13.22
C GLY A 53 4.23 -17.10 12.79
N THR A 54 4.38 -16.80 11.50
CA THR A 54 4.17 -15.46 10.92
C THR A 54 3.04 -15.49 9.87
N GLY A 55 2.83 -14.39 9.16
CA GLY A 55 1.79 -14.28 8.13
C GLY A 55 2.26 -13.62 6.83
N PRO A 56 1.45 -13.69 5.77
CA PRO A 56 1.70 -13.00 4.51
C PRO A 56 1.40 -11.50 4.65
N TYR A 57 2.45 -10.69 4.64
CA TYR A 57 2.37 -9.25 4.89
C TYR A 57 2.71 -8.41 3.66
N PHE A 58 1.92 -7.36 3.44
CA PHE A 58 2.03 -6.51 2.26
C PHE A 58 2.16 -5.02 2.56
N TYR A 59 2.87 -4.31 1.69
CA TYR A 59 2.92 -2.86 1.66
C TYR A 59 2.22 -2.38 0.38
N LEU A 60 1.10 -1.67 0.49
CA LEU A 60 0.26 -1.31 -0.67
C LEU A 60 0.62 0.08 -1.20
N PRO A 61 1.18 0.22 -2.41
CA PRO A 61 1.67 1.51 -2.91
C PRO A 61 0.62 2.30 -3.68
N LYS A 62 0.83 3.62 -3.73
CA LYS A 62 0.28 4.55 -4.73
C LYS A 62 -1.23 4.54 -4.93
N MET A 63 -2.01 4.09 -3.95
CA MET A 63 -3.47 4.19 -4.04
C MET A 63 -3.90 5.66 -4.06
N GLU A 64 -4.92 5.97 -4.84
CA GLU A 64 -5.48 7.32 -4.95
C GLU A 64 -6.92 7.42 -4.45
N SER A 65 -7.54 6.30 -4.04
CA SER A 65 -8.90 6.28 -3.50
C SER A 65 -9.17 5.10 -2.58
N ALA A 66 -10.19 5.21 -1.73
CA ALA A 66 -10.73 4.12 -0.93
C ALA A 66 -11.33 2.99 -1.80
N ARG A 67 -11.76 3.30 -3.03
CA ARG A 67 -12.21 2.26 -3.98
C ARG A 67 -11.08 1.34 -4.40
N GLU A 68 -9.85 1.84 -4.52
CA GLU A 68 -8.66 1.02 -4.76
C GLU A 68 -8.29 0.18 -3.52
N ALA A 69 -8.53 0.70 -2.32
CA ALA A 69 -8.40 -0.06 -1.08
C ALA A 69 -9.43 -1.20 -1.02
N ARG A 70 -10.68 -0.94 -1.43
CA ARG A 70 -11.72 -1.98 -1.59
C ARG A 70 -11.30 -3.05 -2.59
N LEU A 71 -10.69 -2.66 -3.71
CA LEU A 71 -10.19 -3.63 -4.69
C LEU A 71 -9.17 -4.59 -4.05
N TRP A 72 -8.22 -4.07 -3.27
CA TRP A 72 -7.31 -4.93 -2.49
C TRP A 72 -8.04 -5.83 -1.49
N ALA A 73 -9.04 -5.32 -0.76
CA ALA A 73 -9.82 -6.11 0.17
C ALA A 73 -10.52 -7.30 -0.52
N LEU A 74 -11.10 -7.08 -1.71
CA LEU A 74 -11.71 -8.13 -2.52
C LEU A 74 -10.68 -9.16 -3.02
N VAL A 75 -9.50 -8.69 -3.43
CA VAL A 75 -8.39 -9.58 -3.85
C VAL A 75 -7.92 -10.45 -2.68
N PHE A 76 -7.75 -9.87 -1.49
CA PHE A 76 -7.35 -10.61 -0.30
C PHE A 76 -8.39 -11.63 0.12
N GLN A 77 -9.66 -11.21 0.17
CA GLN A 77 -10.78 -12.11 0.47
C GLN A 77 -10.78 -13.31 -0.50
N HIS A 78 -10.71 -13.04 -1.80
CA HIS A 78 -10.70 -14.10 -2.81
C HIS A 78 -9.49 -15.03 -2.63
N ALA A 79 -8.31 -14.50 -2.35
CA ALA A 79 -7.11 -15.31 -2.17
C ALA A 79 -7.15 -16.17 -0.89
N GLU A 80 -7.69 -15.63 0.21
CA GLU A 80 -7.89 -16.40 1.44
C GLU A 80 -8.89 -17.54 1.22
N GLU A 81 -10.03 -17.27 0.58
CA GLU A 81 -11.03 -18.28 0.22
C GLU A 81 -10.44 -19.38 -0.69
N MET A 82 -9.68 -18.99 -1.71
CA MET A 82 -9.04 -19.91 -2.65
C MET A 82 -7.99 -20.81 -1.99
N LEU A 83 -7.27 -20.30 -0.98
CA LEU A 83 -6.20 -21.01 -0.28
C LEU A 83 -6.67 -21.68 1.02
N GLY A 84 -7.95 -21.53 1.39
CA GLY A 84 -8.49 -22.06 2.65
C GLY A 84 -7.88 -21.42 3.89
N LEU A 85 -7.51 -20.14 3.80
CA LEU A 85 -6.99 -19.34 4.92
C LEU A 85 -8.13 -18.68 5.70
N ASP A 86 -7.93 -18.49 7.00
CA ASP A 86 -8.87 -17.73 7.82
C ASP A 86 -8.91 -16.25 7.39
N ARG A 87 -10.08 -15.62 7.46
CA ARG A 87 -10.25 -14.21 7.08
C ARG A 87 -9.34 -13.30 7.91
N GLY A 88 -8.58 -12.44 7.23
CA GLY A 88 -7.63 -11.53 7.88
C GLY A 88 -6.31 -12.21 8.26
N THR A 89 -5.99 -13.35 7.63
CA THR A 89 -4.64 -13.93 7.67
C THR A 89 -3.67 -13.03 6.93
N ILE A 90 -4.09 -12.48 5.79
CA ILE A 90 -3.31 -11.47 5.06
C ILE A 90 -3.33 -10.15 5.85
N ARG A 91 -2.16 -9.51 6.00
CA ARG A 91 -2.07 -8.17 6.62
C ARG A 91 -1.38 -7.17 5.71
N ALA A 92 -1.84 -5.92 5.75
CA ALA A 92 -1.33 -4.87 4.87
C ALA A 92 -1.09 -3.53 5.57
N THR A 93 0.04 -2.90 5.29
CA THR A 93 0.28 -1.47 5.57
C THR A 93 0.09 -0.67 4.29
N VAL A 94 -0.66 0.43 4.34
CA VAL A 94 -0.91 1.26 3.16
C VAL A 94 0.06 2.44 3.11
N LEU A 95 0.70 2.65 1.96
CA LEU A 95 1.46 3.87 1.70
C LEU A 95 0.50 5.01 1.35
N ILE A 96 0.33 5.97 2.26
CA ILE A 96 -0.38 7.22 1.97
C ILE A 96 0.58 8.14 1.25
N GLU A 97 0.89 7.84 0.00
CA GLU A 97 1.92 8.53 -0.78
C GLU A 97 1.34 9.27 -2.00
N THR A 98 0.03 9.53 -1.98
CA THR A 98 -0.64 10.32 -3.01
C THR A 98 -1.45 11.44 -2.37
N LEU A 99 -1.55 12.58 -3.07
CA LEU A 99 -2.33 13.72 -2.60
C LEU A 99 -3.81 13.36 -2.40
N PRO A 100 -4.49 12.62 -3.30
CA PRO A 100 -5.88 12.22 -3.08
C PRO A 100 -6.08 11.35 -1.83
N ALA A 101 -5.20 10.37 -1.59
CA ALA A 101 -5.36 9.43 -0.47
C ALA A 101 -5.36 10.10 0.91
N VAL A 102 -4.71 11.26 1.07
CA VAL A 102 -4.70 11.97 2.37
C VAL A 102 -6.08 12.47 2.79
N PHE A 103 -7.00 12.62 1.82
CA PHE A 103 -8.37 13.04 2.06
C PHE A 103 -9.31 11.86 2.35
N GLU A 104 -8.90 10.63 2.05
CA GLU A 104 -9.71 9.40 2.18
C GLU A 104 -9.11 8.39 3.19
N LEU A 105 -8.36 8.86 4.19
CA LEU A 105 -7.64 7.99 5.13
C LEU A 105 -8.57 7.06 5.93
N ASP A 106 -9.67 7.60 6.44
CA ASP A 106 -10.64 6.82 7.23
C ASP A 106 -11.33 5.78 6.36
N GLU A 107 -11.67 6.16 5.14
CA GLU A 107 -12.33 5.31 4.15
C GLU A 107 -11.39 4.20 3.69
N ILE A 108 -10.10 4.49 3.41
CA ILE A 108 -9.08 3.48 3.09
C ILE A 108 -8.95 2.46 4.23
N LEU A 109 -8.85 2.92 5.48
CA LEU A 109 -8.80 2.02 6.64
C LEU A 109 -10.09 1.21 6.78
N TYR A 110 -11.24 1.81 6.52
CA TYR A 110 -12.53 1.12 6.61
C TYR A 110 -12.68 0.02 5.56
N GLU A 111 -12.32 0.30 4.31
CA GLU A 111 -12.40 -0.67 3.21
C GLU A 111 -11.45 -1.86 3.44
N LEU A 112 -10.29 -1.62 4.07
CA LEU A 112 -9.32 -2.65 4.42
C LEU A 112 -9.40 -3.09 5.90
N ARG A 113 -10.47 -2.82 6.65
CA ARG A 113 -10.52 -3.00 8.12
C ARG A 113 -10.18 -4.41 8.62
N ASP A 114 -10.40 -5.45 7.82
CA ASP A 114 -10.08 -6.83 8.19
C ASP A 114 -8.59 -7.17 7.95
N TYR A 115 -7.88 -6.34 7.17
CA TYR A 115 -6.55 -6.60 6.62
C TYR A 115 -5.51 -5.55 7.03
N CYS A 116 -5.92 -4.29 7.19
CA CYS A 116 -4.99 -3.19 7.41
C CYS A 116 -4.45 -3.17 8.84
N VAL A 117 -3.15 -2.95 8.96
CA VAL A 117 -2.42 -2.84 10.24
C VAL A 117 -1.68 -1.52 10.38
N GLY A 118 -2.01 -0.53 9.54
CA GLY A 118 -1.46 0.80 9.65
C GLY A 118 -1.27 1.51 8.30
N LEU A 119 -0.90 2.79 8.41
CA LEU A 119 -0.59 3.66 7.29
C LEU A 119 0.85 4.15 7.39
N ASN A 120 1.49 4.39 6.24
CA ASN A 120 2.85 4.88 6.15
C ASN A 120 2.91 6.24 5.45
N CYS A 121 3.78 7.12 5.96
CA CYS A 121 4.07 8.39 5.31
C CYS A 121 5.23 8.31 4.30
N GLY A 122 4.97 8.69 3.05
CA GLY A 122 5.97 8.90 2.01
C GLY A 122 6.33 10.37 1.82
N ARG A 123 7.57 10.67 1.41
CA ARG A 123 8.01 12.04 1.06
C ARG A 123 7.95 12.29 -0.44
N TRP A 124 8.76 11.57 -1.21
CA TRP A 124 8.96 11.89 -2.63
C TRP A 124 7.74 11.57 -3.50
N ASP A 125 7.13 10.40 -3.33
CA ASP A 125 5.91 10.04 -4.06
C ASP A 125 4.74 10.98 -3.71
N TYR A 126 4.62 11.41 -2.44
CA TYR A 126 3.58 12.36 -2.03
C TYR A 126 3.79 13.74 -2.65
N ILE A 127 5.02 14.27 -2.64
CA ILE A 127 5.37 15.53 -3.30
C ILE A 127 5.14 15.42 -4.82
N PHE A 128 5.55 14.32 -5.44
CA PHE A 128 5.28 14.05 -6.85
C PHE A 128 3.79 14.05 -7.15
N SER A 129 2.99 13.38 -6.34
CA SER A 129 1.53 13.35 -6.48
C SER A 129 0.91 14.74 -6.34
N TYR A 130 1.39 15.55 -5.39
CA TYR A 130 0.98 16.95 -5.24
C TYR A 130 1.21 17.74 -6.54
N ILE A 131 2.42 17.67 -7.11
CA ILE A 131 2.76 18.36 -8.36
C ILE A 131 1.89 17.83 -9.50
N LYS A 132 1.80 16.50 -9.68
CA LYS A 132 1.00 15.86 -10.74
C LYS A 132 -0.46 16.30 -10.72
N ARG A 133 -1.06 16.38 -9.52
CA ARG A 133 -2.47 16.71 -9.31
C ARG A 133 -2.75 18.20 -9.46
N LEU A 134 -1.82 19.05 -9.08
CA LEU A 134 -1.99 20.51 -9.08
C LEU A 134 -1.22 21.22 -10.19
N GLN A 135 -0.65 20.50 -11.16
CA GLN A 135 0.18 21.05 -12.24
C GLN A 135 -0.48 22.17 -13.07
N LYS A 136 -1.82 22.23 -13.11
CA LYS A 136 -2.57 23.28 -13.84
C LYS A 136 -2.87 24.52 -12.99
N GLN A 137 -2.49 24.53 -11.71
CA GLN A 137 -2.72 25.62 -10.78
C GLN A 137 -1.46 26.50 -10.70
N PRO A 138 -1.45 27.70 -11.28
CA PRO A 138 -0.24 28.52 -11.38
C PRO A 138 0.28 29.01 -10.02
N ASP A 139 -0.55 29.00 -8.98
CA ASP A 139 -0.20 29.33 -7.60
C ASP A 139 0.37 28.14 -6.79
N ARG A 140 0.46 26.94 -7.38
CA ARG A 140 0.89 25.69 -6.70
C ARG A 140 2.29 25.26 -7.09
N ILE A 141 3.19 26.21 -7.23
CA ILE A 141 4.61 25.98 -7.52
C ILE A 141 5.34 25.61 -6.22
N LEU A 142 6.13 24.54 -6.25
CA LEU A 142 6.99 24.14 -5.14
C LEU A 142 8.43 24.62 -5.36
N PRO A 143 9.17 24.90 -4.27
CA PRO A 143 10.59 25.18 -4.36
C PRO A 143 11.39 23.90 -4.66
N ASP A 144 12.71 24.00 -4.63
CA ASP A 144 13.59 22.83 -4.74
C ASP A 144 13.18 21.74 -3.76
N ARG A 145 13.10 20.51 -4.27
CA ARG A 145 12.59 19.35 -3.52
C ARG A 145 13.34 19.11 -2.20
N SER A 146 14.61 19.50 -2.11
CA SER A 146 15.43 19.42 -0.89
C SER A 146 14.88 20.29 0.24
N GLN A 147 14.29 21.46 -0.10
CA GLN A 147 13.67 22.40 0.83
C GLN A 147 12.26 21.95 1.28
N VAL A 148 11.62 21.07 0.52
CA VAL A 148 10.33 20.46 0.88
C VAL A 148 10.56 19.29 1.85
N SER A 149 10.97 19.59 3.09
CA SER A 149 11.20 18.63 4.17
C SER A 149 9.89 18.18 4.84
N MET A 150 9.93 17.22 5.76
CA MET A 150 8.73 16.82 6.54
C MET A 150 8.25 17.90 7.52
N THR A 151 9.01 18.97 7.75
CA THR A 151 8.67 20.02 8.71
C THR A 151 7.91 21.20 8.09
N VAL A 152 7.89 21.33 6.77
CA VAL A 152 7.10 22.38 6.09
C VAL A 152 5.60 22.17 6.33
N PRO A 153 4.76 23.23 6.31
CA PRO A 153 3.41 23.17 6.86
C PRO A 153 2.54 22.03 6.31
N PHE A 154 2.47 21.86 4.99
CA PHE A 154 1.59 20.84 4.40
C PHE A 154 2.09 19.40 4.64
N MET A 155 3.41 19.16 4.61
CA MET A 155 4.00 17.84 4.92
C MET A 155 3.81 17.48 6.40
N ARG A 156 3.95 18.46 7.29
CA ARG A 156 3.70 18.29 8.73
C ARG A 156 2.23 18.02 9.02
N ASN A 157 1.31 18.69 8.33
CA ASN A 157 -0.12 18.46 8.49
C ASN A 157 -0.52 17.09 7.96
N TYR A 158 0.05 16.68 6.82
CA TYR A 158 -0.08 15.34 6.28
C TYR A 158 0.34 14.27 7.29
N SER A 159 1.56 14.34 7.84
CA SER A 159 2.02 13.32 8.80
C SER A 159 1.19 13.29 10.08
N ARG A 160 0.83 14.46 10.64
CA ARG A 160 -0.05 14.54 11.82
C ARG A 160 -1.44 13.97 11.57
N ARG A 161 -2.01 14.20 10.38
CA ARG A 161 -3.31 13.64 10.02
C ARG A 161 -3.26 12.12 9.92
N VAL A 162 -2.23 11.57 9.29
CA VAL A 162 -2.03 10.11 9.22
C VAL A 162 -1.94 9.51 10.62
N ILE A 163 -1.11 10.08 11.51
CA ILE A 163 -0.99 9.61 12.91
C ILE A 163 -2.34 9.67 13.64
N ALA A 164 -3.04 10.80 13.55
CA ALA A 164 -4.30 11.00 14.25
C ALA A 164 -5.38 10.01 13.79
N VAL A 165 -5.44 9.71 12.49
CA VAL A 165 -6.41 8.75 11.93
C VAL A 165 -6.03 7.31 12.31
N CYS A 166 -4.77 6.90 12.16
CA CYS A 166 -4.32 5.56 12.56
C CYS A 166 -4.63 5.27 14.03
N HIS A 167 -4.18 6.14 14.94
CA HIS A 167 -4.36 5.95 16.37
C HIS A 167 -5.84 5.93 16.78
N ARG A 168 -6.69 6.75 16.15
CA ARG A 168 -8.13 6.73 16.41
C ARG A 168 -8.79 5.41 16.00
N ARG A 169 -8.24 4.72 14.99
CA ARG A 169 -8.75 3.45 14.47
C ARG A 169 -8.07 2.22 15.08
N GLY A 170 -7.08 2.41 15.96
CA GLY A 170 -6.29 1.31 16.54
C GLY A 170 -5.41 0.60 15.50
N ALA A 171 -5.08 1.31 14.41
CA ALA A 171 -4.21 0.84 13.34
C ALA A 171 -2.79 1.40 13.49
#